data_AF-A0A940Y4C3-F1
#
_entry.id   AF-A0A940Y4C3-F1
#
_cell.length_a   1.000
_cell.length_b   1.000
_cell.length_c   1.000
_cell.angle_alpha   90.00
_cell.angle_beta   90.00
_cell.angle_gamma   90.00
#
_symmetry.space_group_name_H-M   'P 1'
#
loop_
_entity.id
_entity.type
_entity.pdbx_description
1 polymer ?
#
loop_
_entity_poly.entity_id
_entity_poly.type
_entity_poly.pdbx_seq_one_letter_code
_entity_poly.pdbx_strand_id
1 'polypeptide(L)'
;MALAQPEQGGLLPRRTAPHRGSLATTACMETLQVGYLHAVAAASGCSLSQPFPDNGIDWHVSHSAPGHTVDDEVTIKVQLKCTYQIPPNPPGAAFSFTLDNAHLEKLARTPVSVHKILVVMLVPRSQDDWLRAGHEGLDLRHCCYWINLAGHRITGRRRTTVRIPTTRVFDDRALCEIMTRVGTGGIP
;
A
#
# COMPACT_ATOMS: atom_id res chain seq x y z
N MET A 1 31.43 58.25 11.28
CA MET A 1 30.89 57.01 11.88
C MET A 1 30.03 56.35 10.82
N ALA A 2 30.58 55.35 10.13
CA ALA A 2 29.94 54.70 8.99
C ALA A 2 29.03 53.56 9.48
N LEU A 3 27.78 53.57 9.01
CA LEU A 3 26.74 52.59 9.31
C LEU A 3 27.08 51.26 8.62
N ALA A 4 27.16 50.18 9.38
CA ALA A 4 27.28 48.82 8.87
C ALA A 4 25.98 48.39 8.20
N GLN A 5 26.04 47.98 6.93
CA GLN A 5 24.95 47.28 6.25
C GLN A 5 24.87 45.83 6.74
N PRO A 6 23.67 45.27 6.96
CA PRO A 6 23.51 43.85 7.25
C PRO A 6 23.70 43.02 5.97
N GLU A 7 24.45 41.92 6.09
CA GLU A 7 24.69 40.97 5.03
C GLU A 7 23.37 40.41 4.47
N GLN A 8 23.20 40.48 3.16
CA GLN A 8 22.08 39.86 2.47
C GLN A 8 22.20 38.34 2.59
N GLY A 9 21.28 37.74 3.36
CA GLY A 9 21.09 36.30 3.38
C GLY A 9 20.90 35.77 1.97
N GLY A 10 21.87 34.99 1.50
CA GLY A 10 21.85 34.37 0.19
C GLY A 10 20.60 33.50 0.05
N LEU A 11 19.72 33.86 -0.89
CA LEU A 11 18.69 32.95 -1.37
C LEU A 11 19.39 31.70 -1.92
N LEU A 12 19.19 30.56 -1.25
CA LEU A 12 19.55 29.26 -1.80
C LEU A 12 19.01 29.17 -3.23
N PRO A 13 19.81 28.74 -4.22
CA PRO A 13 19.33 28.63 -5.59
C PRO A 13 18.12 27.71 -5.60
N ARG A 14 17.00 28.23 -6.10
CA ARG A 14 15.77 27.49 -6.35
C ARG A 14 16.13 26.28 -7.21
N ARG A 15 16.18 25.08 -6.61
CA ARG A 15 16.45 23.83 -7.36
C ARG A 15 15.53 23.82 -8.57
N THR A 16 16.12 23.80 -9.75
CA THR A 16 15.39 23.53 -10.99
C THR A 16 14.66 22.20 -10.84
N ALA A 17 13.47 22.09 -11.43
CA ALA A 17 12.70 20.86 -11.36
C ALA A 17 13.59 19.69 -11.83
N PRO A 18 13.69 18.61 -11.06
CA PRO A 18 14.60 17.52 -11.41
C PRO A 18 14.17 16.87 -12.72
N HIS A 19 15.14 16.50 -13.56
CA HIS A 19 14.87 15.68 -14.73
C HIS A 19 14.53 14.25 -14.28
N ARG A 20 13.26 13.88 -14.35
CA ARG A 20 12.76 12.52 -14.05
C ARG A 20 13.00 11.61 -15.26
N GLY A 21 13.12 10.30 -15.01
CA GLY A 21 13.18 9.29 -16.08
C GLY A 21 11.88 9.19 -16.89
N SER A 22 11.91 8.45 -18.01
CA SER A 22 10.81 8.36 -18.98
C SER A 22 9.82 7.20 -18.74
N LEU A 23 9.93 6.49 -17.61
CA LEU A 23 9.00 5.41 -17.27
C LEU A 23 7.57 5.94 -17.09
N ALA A 24 6.58 5.13 -17.49
CA ALA A 24 5.17 5.45 -17.30
C ALA A 24 4.88 5.68 -15.80
N THR A 25 4.16 6.75 -15.47
CA THR A 25 3.82 7.08 -14.07
C THR A 25 3.17 5.93 -13.33
N THR A 26 2.33 5.13 -14.00
CA THR A 26 1.69 3.95 -13.40
C THR A 26 2.69 2.85 -13.02
N ALA A 27 3.75 2.65 -13.81
CA ALA A 27 4.82 1.73 -13.45
C ALA A 27 5.63 2.26 -12.26
N CYS A 28 5.88 3.57 -12.20
CA CYS A 28 6.52 4.20 -11.03
C CYS A 28 5.66 4.07 -9.76
N MET A 29 4.32 4.16 -9.88
CA MET A 29 3.38 3.96 -8.78
C MET A 29 3.41 2.52 -8.25
N GLU A 30 3.49 1.55 -9.16
CA GLU A 30 3.64 0.14 -8.81
C GLU A 30 4.96 -0.10 -8.05
N THR A 31 6.08 0.39 -8.57
CA THR A 31 7.39 0.32 -7.89
C THR A 31 7.36 0.96 -6.51
N LEU A 32 6.72 2.11 -6.36
CA LEU A 32 6.59 2.79 -5.06
C LEU A 32 5.81 1.93 -4.06
N GLN A 33 4.69 1.33 -4.50
CA GLN A 33 3.88 0.47 -3.64
C GLN A 33 4.59 -0.83 -3.27
N VAL A 34 5.33 -1.43 -4.20
CA VAL A 34 6.19 -2.58 -3.90
C VAL A 34 7.25 -2.23 -2.86
N GLY A 35 7.89 -1.06 -2.97
CA GLY A 35 8.85 -0.59 -1.97
C GLY A 35 8.22 -0.42 -0.59
N TYR A 36 7.01 0.12 -0.52
CA TYR A 36 6.26 0.22 0.73
C TYR A 36 5.92 -1.15 1.34
N LEU A 37 5.45 -2.10 0.53
CA LEU A 37 5.16 -3.45 0.99
C LEU A 37 6.41 -4.13 1.59
N HIS A 38 7.58 -3.95 0.95
CA HIS A 38 8.84 -4.47 1.50
C HIS A 38 9.19 -3.85 2.85
N ALA A 39 9.01 -2.54 3.01
CA ALA A 39 9.27 -1.87 4.28
C ALA A 39 8.34 -2.38 5.40
N VAL A 40 7.03 -2.50 5.11
CA VAL A 40 6.04 -3.03 6.04
C VAL A 40 6.34 -4.49 6.41
N ALA A 41 6.63 -5.34 5.42
CA ALA A 41 6.95 -6.74 5.65
C ALA A 41 8.22 -6.91 6.50
N ALA A 42 9.28 -6.14 6.20
CA ALA A 42 10.51 -6.16 6.97
C ALA A 42 10.28 -5.75 8.44
N ALA A 43 9.52 -4.67 8.67
CA ALA A 43 9.18 -4.22 10.03
C ALA A 43 8.29 -5.23 10.78
N SER A 44 7.46 -5.99 10.06
CA SER A 44 6.56 -7.01 10.63
C SER A 44 7.21 -8.39 10.79
N GLY A 45 8.48 -8.56 10.39
CA GLY A 45 9.13 -9.88 10.38
C GLY A 45 8.51 -10.89 9.41
N CYS A 46 7.88 -10.40 8.33
CA CYS A 46 7.24 -11.23 7.32
C CYS A 46 8.16 -11.49 6.13
N SER A 47 8.02 -12.67 5.51
CA SER A 47 8.67 -12.97 4.22
C SER A 47 7.75 -12.62 3.05
N LEU A 48 8.35 -12.30 1.90
CA LEU A 48 7.65 -11.93 0.68
C LEU A 48 8.07 -12.85 -0.47
N SER A 49 7.10 -13.30 -1.26
CA SER A 49 7.36 -14.00 -2.53
C SER A 49 6.35 -13.61 -3.59
N GLN A 50 6.78 -13.56 -4.86
CA GLN A 50 5.91 -13.30 -6.00
C GLN A 50 5.41 -14.63 -6.59
N PRO A 51 4.14 -14.75 -6.97
CA PRO A 51 3.65 -15.94 -7.64
C PRO A 51 4.22 -16.05 -9.06
N PHE A 52 4.60 -17.27 -9.45
CA PHE A 52 5.01 -17.58 -10.80
C PHE A 52 4.28 -18.83 -11.32
N PRO A 53 3.57 -18.74 -12.46
CA PRO A 53 3.31 -17.53 -13.24
C PRO A 53 2.37 -16.55 -12.50
N ASP A 54 2.37 -15.27 -12.92
CA ASP A 54 1.44 -14.26 -12.42
C ASP A 54 -0.01 -14.71 -12.68
N ASN A 55 -0.83 -14.68 -11.62
CA ASN A 55 -2.23 -15.08 -11.66
C ASN A 55 -3.17 -13.95 -11.19
N GLY A 56 -2.72 -12.70 -11.19
CA GLY A 56 -3.46 -11.52 -10.77
C GLY A 56 -3.51 -11.32 -9.26
N ILE A 57 -2.64 -11.98 -8.50
CA ILE A 57 -2.27 -11.69 -7.13
C ILE A 57 -0.80 -11.29 -7.17
N ASP A 58 -0.43 -10.18 -6.55
CA ASP A 58 0.91 -9.62 -6.74
C ASP A 58 1.94 -10.24 -5.79
N TRP A 59 1.55 -10.54 -4.55
CA TRP A 59 2.45 -11.04 -3.51
C TRP A 59 1.83 -12.10 -2.62
N HIS A 60 2.65 -13.03 -2.16
CA HIS A 60 2.42 -13.83 -0.97
C HIS A 60 3.24 -13.24 0.17
N VAL A 61 2.60 -13.08 1.32
CA VAL A 61 3.24 -12.64 2.56
C VAL A 61 3.12 -13.79 3.55
N SER A 62 4.23 -14.28 4.10
CA SER A 62 4.21 -15.31 5.13
C SER A 62 4.73 -14.78 6.47
N HIS A 63 4.23 -15.36 7.56
CA HIS A 63 4.59 -15.02 8.92
C HIS A 63 4.62 -16.28 9.78
N SER A 64 5.62 -16.39 10.64
CA SER A 64 5.74 -17.43 11.66
C SER A 64 5.89 -16.76 13.02
N ALA A 65 5.10 -17.21 13.99
CA ALA A 65 5.18 -16.72 15.36
C ALA A 65 4.79 -17.82 16.36
N PRO A 66 5.38 -17.85 17.57
CA PRO A 66 5.07 -18.87 18.59
C PRO A 66 3.59 -18.96 19.01
N GLY A 67 2.79 -17.93 18.71
CA GLY A 67 1.35 -17.90 19.01
C GLY A 67 0.43 -18.44 17.91
N HIS A 68 0.99 -18.88 16.77
CA HIS A 68 0.19 -19.52 15.74
C HIS A 68 -0.23 -20.93 16.19
N THR A 69 -1.48 -21.29 15.92
CA THR A 69 -2.08 -22.57 16.31
C THR A 69 -2.59 -23.37 15.12
N VAL A 70 -2.70 -22.76 13.94
CA VAL A 70 -3.15 -23.45 12.72
C VAL A 70 -2.01 -24.13 11.97
N ASP A 71 -0.82 -23.52 12.01
CA ASP A 71 0.41 -24.00 11.37
C ASP A 71 1.61 -23.17 11.92
N ASP A 72 2.83 -23.65 11.71
CA ASP A 72 4.07 -22.97 12.12
C ASP A 72 4.34 -21.72 11.26
N GLU A 73 3.85 -21.70 10.02
CA GLU A 73 3.86 -20.57 9.10
C GLU A 73 2.46 -20.35 8.50
N VAL A 74 1.97 -19.12 8.49
CA VAL A 74 0.77 -18.75 7.74
C VAL A 74 1.08 -17.79 6.63
N THR A 75 0.33 -17.93 5.52
CA THR A 75 0.45 -17.08 4.35
C THR A 75 -0.86 -16.35 4.08
N ILE A 76 -0.76 -15.08 3.68
CA ILE A 76 -1.83 -14.35 2.99
C ILE A 76 -1.38 -13.94 1.60
N LYS A 77 -2.37 -13.77 0.72
CA LYS A 77 -2.20 -13.26 -0.64
C LYS A 77 -2.57 -11.79 -0.68
N VAL A 78 -1.73 -10.97 -1.29
CA VAL A 78 -1.92 -9.52 -1.37
C VAL A 78 -2.02 -9.11 -2.83
N GLN A 79 -3.11 -8.41 -3.16
CA GLN A 79 -3.22 -7.67 -4.40
C GLN A 79 -2.99 -6.18 -4.12
N LEU A 80 -2.09 -5.57 -4.87
CA LEU A 80 -1.70 -4.18 -4.81
C LEU A 80 -2.46 -3.38 -5.86
N LYS A 81 -2.96 -2.21 -5.45
CA LYS A 81 -3.44 -1.15 -6.35
C LYS A 81 -2.94 0.19 -5.87
N CYS A 82 -2.54 1.05 -6.79
CA CYS A 82 -2.14 2.41 -6.48
C CYS A 82 -2.94 3.41 -7.33
N THR A 83 -3.36 4.53 -6.75
CA THR A 83 -4.09 5.59 -7.47
C THR A 83 -3.72 6.98 -6.98
N TYR A 84 -3.67 7.94 -7.90
CA TYR A 84 -3.65 9.38 -7.61
C TYR A 84 -5.01 10.05 -7.77
N GLN A 85 -6.04 9.30 -8.20
CA GLN A 85 -7.38 9.87 -8.47
C GLN A 85 -8.10 10.25 -7.18
N ILE A 86 -7.67 9.67 -6.05
CA ILE A 86 -8.16 9.97 -4.71
C ILE A 86 -6.97 10.52 -3.94
N PRO A 87 -7.07 11.73 -3.36
CA PRO A 87 -5.97 12.29 -2.59
C PRO A 87 -5.71 11.46 -1.32
N PRO A 88 -4.46 11.47 -0.80
CA PRO A 88 -4.18 10.94 0.53
C PRO A 88 -5.08 11.55 1.60
N ASN A 89 -5.33 10.80 2.67
CA ASN A 89 -6.26 11.18 3.75
C ASN A 89 -7.67 11.59 3.22
N PRO A 90 -8.38 10.68 2.54
CA PRO A 90 -9.70 10.98 2.01
C PRO A 90 -10.68 11.25 3.17
N PRO A 91 -11.61 12.20 3.01
CA PRO A 91 -12.56 12.54 4.07
C PRO A 91 -13.55 11.40 4.35
N GLY A 92 -13.92 11.24 5.62
CA GLY A 92 -14.95 10.29 6.06
C GLY A 92 -14.43 8.90 6.40
N ALA A 93 -15.36 7.98 6.69
CA ALA A 93 -15.04 6.64 7.20
C ALA A 93 -14.57 5.65 6.12
N ALA A 94 -14.80 5.95 4.84
CA ALA A 94 -14.41 5.09 3.72
C ALA A 94 -14.37 5.86 2.40
N PHE A 95 -13.57 5.39 1.45
CA PHE A 95 -13.55 5.87 0.06
C PHE A 95 -14.01 4.80 -0.93
N SER A 96 -14.50 5.23 -2.09
CA SER A 96 -14.92 4.33 -3.17
C SER A 96 -13.73 3.96 -4.05
N PHE A 97 -13.57 2.67 -4.33
CA PHE A 97 -12.55 2.17 -5.26
C PHE A 97 -13.18 1.19 -6.25
N THR A 98 -12.92 1.37 -7.53
CA THR A 98 -13.54 0.56 -8.58
C THR A 98 -12.56 -0.49 -9.11
N LEU A 99 -12.97 -1.75 -9.06
CA LEU A 99 -12.20 -2.89 -9.55
C LEU A 99 -12.85 -3.47 -10.81
N ASP A 100 -12.04 -4.01 -11.71
CA ASP A 100 -12.54 -4.94 -12.73
C ASP A 100 -13.08 -6.21 -12.07
N ASN A 101 -14.21 -6.71 -12.57
CA ASN A 101 -14.90 -7.84 -11.95
C ASN A 101 -14.01 -9.09 -11.88
N ALA A 102 -13.14 -9.33 -12.87
CA ALA A 102 -12.21 -10.46 -12.85
C ALA A 102 -11.20 -10.41 -11.68
N HIS A 103 -10.77 -9.21 -11.26
CA HIS A 103 -9.94 -9.05 -10.05
C HIS A 103 -10.78 -9.24 -8.79
N LEU A 104 -11.98 -8.66 -8.75
CA LEU A 104 -12.89 -8.80 -7.61
C LEU A 104 -13.30 -10.27 -7.40
N GLU A 105 -13.58 -11.05 -8.44
CA GLU A 105 -13.91 -12.48 -8.35
C GLU A 105 -12.82 -13.26 -7.63
N LYS A 106 -11.55 -12.98 -7.95
CA LYS A 106 -10.40 -13.63 -7.31
C LYS A 106 -10.32 -13.27 -5.82
N LEU A 107 -10.49 -11.99 -5.49
CA LEU A 107 -10.41 -11.48 -4.11
C LEU A 107 -11.63 -11.89 -3.26
N ALA A 108 -12.81 -11.99 -3.87
CA ALA A 108 -14.06 -12.28 -3.20
C ALA A 108 -14.35 -13.78 -3.01
N ARG A 109 -13.53 -14.65 -3.60
CA ARG A 109 -13.68 -16.10 -3.44
C ARG A 109 -13.74 -16.49 -1.96
N THR A 110 -14.76 -17.25 -1.60
CA THR A 110 -14.96 -17.81 -0.26
C THR A 110 -15.74 -19.13 -0.36
N PRO A 111 -15.46 -20.16 0.46
CA PRO A 111 -14.35 -20.24 1.41
C PRO A 111 -12.98 -20.36 0.73
N VAL A 112 -11.91 -20.04 1.47
CA VAL A 112 -10.51 -20.15 1.02
C VAL A 112 -9.64 -20.67 2.15
N SER A 113 -8.64 -21.49 1.82
CA SER A 113 -7.61 -21.92 2.78
C SER A 113 -6.52 -20.86 2.98
N VAL A 114 -6.25 -20.04 1.96
CA VAL A 114 -5.28 -18.94 2.01
C VAL A 114 -6.05 -17.64 1.77
N HIS A 115 -6.11 -16.80 2.79
CA HIS A 115 -6.82 -15.54 2.74
C HIS A 115 -6.18 -14.55 1.77
N LYS A 116 -6.99 -13.61 1.27
CA LYS A 116 -6.59 -12.60 0.31
C LYS A 116 -7.00 -11.23 0.81
N ILE A 117 -6.11 -10.25 0.68
CA ILE A 117 -6.44 -8.85 0.94
C ILE A 117 -6.09 -7.99 -0.28
N LEU A 118 -6.85 -6.92 -0.43
CA LEU A 118 -6.52 -5.82 -1.33
C LEU A 118 -5.84 -4.73 -0.51
N VAL A 119 -4.68 -4.25 -0.99
CA VAL A 119 -4.00 -3.07 -0.44
C VAL A 119 -4.04 -1.96 -1.49
N VAL A 120 -4.69 -0.84 -1.15
CA VAL A 120 -4.82 0.33 -2.01
C VAL A 120 -3.98 1.47 -1.49
N MET A 121 -2.95 1.85 -2.25
CA MET A 121 -2.12 3.02 -2.00
C MET A 121 -2.74 4.26 -2.64
N LEU A 122 -2.95 5.30 -1.83
CA LEU A 122 -3.28 6.64 -2.31
C LEU A 122 -2.02 7.50 -2.32
N VAL A 123 -1.70 8.08 -3.48
CA VAL A 123 -0.50 8.92 -3.67
C VAL A 123 -0.88 10.32 -4.16
N PRO A 124 -0.06 11.35 -3.87
CA PRO A 124 -0.18 12.65 -4.51
C PRO A 124 -0.13 12.56 -6.04
N ARG A 125 -0.80 13.48 -6.72
CA ARG A 125 -0.81 13.51 -8.19
C ARG A 125 0.54 13.86 -8.80
N SER A 126 1.29 14.74 -8.15
CA SER A 126 2.63 15.10 -8.58
C SER A 126 3.64 14.09 -8.04
N GLN A 127 4.46 13.51 -8.92
CA GLN A 127 5.54 12.61 -8.52
C GLN A 127 6.60 13.32 -7.66
N ASP A 128 6.73 14.64 -7.77
CA ASP A 128 7.63 15.44 -6.93
C ASP A 128 7.23 15.43 -5.45
N ASP A 129 5.97 15.10 -5.19
CA ASP A 129 5.44 15.03 -3.85
C ASP A 129 5.50 13.63 -3.24
N TRP A 130 5.93 12.59 -3.96
CA TRP A 130 5.87 11.20 -3.47
C TRP A 130 6.89 10.88 -2.38
N LEU A 131 8.08 11.48 -2.42
CA LEU A 131 9.21 11.11 -1.59
C LEU A 131 9.99 12.34 -1.15
N ARG A 132 10.32 12.43 0.13
CA ARG A 132 11.26 13.41 0.68
C ARG A 132 12.28 12.68 1.54
N ALA A 133 13.56 12.91 1.27
CA ALA A 133 14.65 12.36 2.04
C ALA A 133 15.39 13.49 2.77
N GLY A 134 15.71 13.26 4.04
CA GLY A 134 16.52 14.14 4.87
C GLY A 134 17.36 13.32 5.84
N HIS A 135 18.10 14.01 6.72
CA HIS A 135 18.97 13.35 7.70
C HIS A 135 18.19 12.47 8.69
N GLU A 136 16.96 12.86 9.01
CA GLU A 136 16.10 12.16 9.99
C GLU A 136 15.27 11.02 9.37
N GLY A 137 15.31 10.86 8.03
CA GLY A 137 14.63 9.74 7.40
C GLY A 137 14.07 10.00 6.00
N LEU A 138 13.21 9.07 5.61
CA LEU A 138 12.57 9.00 4.30
C LEU A 138 11.05 9.10 4.48
N ASP A 139 10.49 10.25 4.13
CA ASP A 139 9.05 10.49 4.13
C ASP A 139 8.48 10.07 2.76
N LEU A 140 7.75 8.95 2.75
CA LEU A 140 6.91 8.56 1.63
C LEU A 140 5.54 9.18 1.84
N ARG A 141 5.17 10.16 1.03
CA ARG A 141 3.84 10.78 1.13
C ARG A 141 2.82 9.93 0.39
N HIS A 142 2.17 9.07 1.14
CA HIS A 142 1.15 8.14 0.66
C HIS A 142 0.29 7.69 1.85
N CYS A 143 -0.75 6.91 1.58
CA CYS A 143 -1.33 6.04 2.60
C CYS A 143 -1.86 4.78 1.94
N CYS A 144 -1.47 3.61 2.48
CA CYS A 144 -1.98 2.32 2.06
C CYS A 144 -3.13 1.91 2.97
N TYR A 145 -4.25 1.49 2.38
CA TYR A 145 -5.41 0.96 3.10
C TYR A 145 -5.65 -0.48 2.69
N TRP A 146 -6.11 -1.31 3.61
CA TRP A 146 -6.38 -2.72 3.32
C TRP A 146 -7.83 -3.13 3.57
N ILE A 147 -8.28 -4.13 2.81
CA ILE A 147 -9.58 -4.75 2.99
C ILE A 147 -9.56 -6.22 2.56
N ASN A 148 -10.23 -7.07 3.33
CA ASN A 148 -10.59 -8.42 2.95
C ASN A 148 -11.95 -8.39 2.23
N LEU A 149 -11.98 -8.86 0.98
CA LEU A 149 -13.18 -8.83 0.13
C LEU A 149 -13.89 -10.19 0.02
N ALA A 150 -13.48 -11.19 0.80
CA ALA A 150 -14.11 -12.51 0.79
C ALA A 150 -15.65 -12.39 0.95
N GLY A 151 -16.40 -13.02 0.05
CA GLY A 151 -17.87 -12.96 0.01
C GLY A 151 -18.46 -11.67 -0.59
N HIS A 152 -17.65 -10.70 -1.01
CA HIS A 152 -18.15 -9.47 -1.62
C HIS A 152 -18.84 -9.76 -2.96
N ARG A 153 -20.06 -9.25 -3.13
CA ARG A 153 -20.85 -9.46 -4.35
C ARG A 153 -20.37 -8.57 -5.49
N ILE A 154 -20.42 -9.11 -6.70
CA ILE A 154 -20.25 -8.33 -7.94
C ILE A 154 -21.59 -7.65 -8.24
N THR A 155 -21.57 -6.34 -8.44
CA THR A 155 -22.79 -5.55 -8.65
C THR A 155 -22.85 -4.87 -10.00
N GLY A 156 -21.71 -4.60 -10.64
CA GLY A 156 -21.67 -4.00 -11.99
C GLY A 156 -21.37 -5.02 -13.09
N ARG A 157 -21.58 -4.62 -14.35
CA ARG A 157 -21.42 -5.50 -15.53
C ARG A 157 -19.96 -5.85 -15.86
N ARG A 158 -19.06 -4.88 -15.76
CA ARG A 158 -17.61 -5.06 -16.02
C ARG A 158 -16.74 -4.72 -14.82
N ARG A 159 -17.22 -3.77 -14.01
CA ARG A 159 -16.51 -3.22 -12.87
C ARG A 159 -17.47 -3.09 -11.70
N THR A 160 -16.95 -3.27 -10.50
CA THR A 160 -17.70 -3.11 -9.25
C THR A 160 -16.95 -2.15 -8.34
N THR A 161 -17.68 -1.23 -7.73
CA THR A 161 -17.14 -0.30 -6.74
C THR A 161 -17.26 -0.91 -5.35
N VAL A 162 -16.13 -0.97 -4.64
CA VAL A 162 -16.04 -1.38 -3.24
C VAL A 162 -15.78 -0.15 -2.36
N ARG A 163 -16.12 -0.24 -1.07
CA ARG A 163 -15.90 0.82 -0.08
C ARG A 163 -14.75 0.41 0.82
N ILE A 164 -13.66 1.17 0.81
CA ILE A 164 -12.44 0.86 1.57
C ILE A 164 -12.40 1.76 2.82
N PRO A 165 -12.40 1.18 4.04
CA PRO A 165 -12.38 1.96 5.27
C PRO A 165 -11.10 2.77 5.45
N THR A 166 -11.21 4.03 5.87
CA THR A 166 -10.06 4.90 6.15
C THR A 166 -9.38 4.57 7.47
N THR A 167 -10.03 3.81 8.34
CA THR A 167 -9.44 3.32 9.60
C THR A 167 -8.53 2.11 9.42
N ARG A 168 -8.54 1.46 8.25
CA ARG A 168 -7.72 0.26 7.96
C ARG A 168 -6.44 0.64 7.22
N VAL A 169 -5.59 1.41 7.88
CA VAL A 169 -4.23 1.69 7.38
C VAL A 169 -3.43 0.38 7.38
N PHE A 170 -2.67 0.15 6.31
CA PHE A 170 -1.84 -1.04 6.13
C PHE A 170 -0.40 -0.73 6.50
N ASP A 171 -0.11 -0.68 7.80
CA ASP A 171 1.25 -0.57 8.35
C ASP A 171 1.75 -1.92 8.89
N ASP A 172 2.93 -1.91 9.53
CA ASP A 172 3.53 -3.11 10.13
C ASP A 172 2.67 -3.70 11.24
N ARG A 173 2.07 -2.86 12.08
CA ARG A 173 1.19 -3.29 13.17
C ARG A 173 -0.06 -3.97 12.63
N ALA A 174 -0.70 -3.38 11.63
CA ALA A 174 -1.86 -3.98 10.97
C ALA A 174 -1.50 -5.32 10.33
N LEU A 175 -0.32 -5.45 9.71
CA LEU A 175 0.13 -6.71 9.15
C LEU A 175 0.36 -7.77 10.23
N CYS A 176 1.05 -7.44 11.33
CA CYS A 176 1.22 -8.35 12.48
C CYS A 176 -0.13 -8.81 13.06
N GLU A 177 -1.10 -7.89 13.19
CA GLU A 177 -2.45 -8.22 13.67
C GLU A 177 -3.19 -9.17 12.72
N ILE A 178 -3.15 -8.89 11.41
CA ILE A 178 -3.75 -9.76 10.39
C ILE A 178 -3.14 -11.16 10.48
N MET A 179 -1.81 -11.24 10.50
CA MET A 179 -1.10 -12.51 10.53
C MET A 179 -1.37 -13.29 11.81
N THR A 180 -1.43 -12.62 12.96
CA THR A 180 -1.78 -13.26 14.25
C THR A 180 -3.19 -13.85 14.19
N ARG A 181 -4.18 -13.08 13.69
CA ARG A 181 -5.56 -13.58 13.55
C ARG A 181 -5.60 -14.82 12.65
N VAL A 182 -4.97 -14.76 11.48
CA VAL A 182 -4.88 -15.91 10.56
C VAL A 182 -4.15 -17.09 11.19
N GLY A 183 -3.05 -16.84 11.89
CA GLY A 183 -2.27 -17.81 12.67
C GLY A 183 -3.08 -18.54 13.73
N THR A 184 -4.13 -17.92 14.24
CA THR A 184 -5.06 -18.52 15.22
C THR A 184 -6.36 -19.05 14.60
N GLY A 185 -6.46 -19.12 13.27
CA GLY A 185 -7.62 -19.64 12.54
C GLY A 185 -8.73 -18.62 12.29
N GLY A 186 -8.47 -17.35 12.57
CA GLY A 186 -9.32 -16.23 12.22
C GLY A 186 -9.15 -15.79 10.76
N ILE A 187 -9.84 -14.71 10.42
CA ILE A 187 -9.77 -14.04 9.12
C ILE A 187 -9.06 -12.69 9.26
N PRO A 188 -8.42 -12.16 8.20
CA PRO A 188 -7.94 -10.78 8.18
C PRO A 188 -9.04 -9.76 8.50
#